data_AF-A0A7V9TFV7-F1
#
_entry.id   AF-A0A7V9TFV7-F1
#
_cell.length_a   1.000
_cell.length_b   1.000
_cell.length_c   1.000
_cell.angle_alpha   90.00
_cell.angle_beta   90.00
_cell.angle_gamma   90.00
#
_symmetry.space_group_name_H-M   'P 1'
#
loop_
_entity.id
_entity.type
_entity.pdbx_description
1 polymer ?
#
loop_
_entity_poly.entity_id
_entity_poly.type
_entity_poly.pdbx_seq_one_letter_code
_entity_poly.pdbx_strand_id
1 'polypeptide(L)'
;MDNRTHFEPMDTLVYLYAVVPADADEPPPGLNGIEYAPVRLVRVGEVAAVVSDLTAGEYMDDKLDAHLSDLSWVGARGVAHERVLDWFLERGPVIPLSLFSLHRGEDLVRERFAPESERLSSLLDTLRGRTEWGIKLWRRDEELRVN
;
A
#
# COMPACT_ATOMS: atom_id res chain seq x y z
N MET A 1 -17.37 -14.37 -22.30
CA MET A 1 -18.05 -13.87 -21.08
C MET A 1 -17.17 -12.76 -20.55
N ASP A 2 -17.62 -11.53 -20.73
CA ASP A 2 -16.92 -10.33 -20.28
C ASP A 2 -17.03 -10.28 -18.75
N ASN A 3 -15.94 -10.62 -18.05
CA ASN A 3 -15.87 -10.58 -16.58
C ASN A 3 -15.33 -9.22 -16.11
N ARG A 4 -15.69 -8.14 -16.81
CA ARG A 4 -15.51 -6.77 -16.34
C ARG A 4 -16.58 -6.51 -15.31
N THR A 5 -16.27 -6.80 -14.07
CA THR A 5 -17.20 -6.58 -12.98
C THR A 5 -17.47 -5.08 -12.82
N HIS A 6 -18.71 -4.67 -13.07
CA HIS A 6 -19.20 -3.31 -12.97
C HIS A 6 -19.10 -2.79 -11.52
N PHE A 7 -18.70 -1.54 -11.33
CA PHE A 7 -18.72 -0.84 -10.05
C PHE A 7 -19.76 0.27 -10.09
N GLU A 8 -20.46 0.49 -8.98
CA GLU A 8 -21.25 1.70 -8.80
C GLU A 8 -20.36 2.79 -8.16
N PRO A 9 -20.50 4.09 -8.53
CA PRO A 9 -19.63 5.15 -8.03
C PRO A 9 -19.62 5.31 -6.50
N MET A 10 -20.64 4.79 -5.81
CA MET A 10 -20.80 4.86 -4.35
C MET A 10 -20.28 3.61 -3.63
N ASP A 11 -19.78 2.60 -4.36
CA ASP A 11 -19.23 1.40 -3.74
C ASP A 11 -18.00 1.75 -2.91
N THR A 12 -17.84 1.04 -1.79
CA THR A 12 -16.65 1.15 -0.95
C THR A 12 -15.57 0.22 -1.47
N LEU A 13 -14.40 0.79 -1.76
CA LEU A 13 -13.17 0.07 -2.06
C LEU A 13 -12.28 0.03 -0.83
N VAL A 14 -11.51 -1.04 -0.69
CA VAL A 14 -10.47 -1.15 0.33
C VAL A 14 -9.13 -0.97 -0.36
N TYR A 15 -8.43 0.10 0.00
CA TYR A 15 -7.07 0.37 -0.44
C TYR A 15 -6.08 -0.27 0.53
N LEU A 16 -5.16 -1.10 0.03
CA LEU A 16 -4.16 -1.81 0.84
C LEU A 16 -2.81 -1.12 0.71
N TYR A 17 -2.24 -0.72 1.83
CA TYR A 17 -0.91 -0.12 1.89
C TYR A 17 0.16 -1.19 2.10
N ALA A 18 -0.05 -2.05 3.10
CA ALA A 18 0.96 -2.99 3.55
C ALA A 18 0.36 -4.19 4.28
N VAL A 19 1.20 -5.20 4.50
CA VAL A 19 1.01 -6.24 5.53
C VAL A 19 2.01 -6.02 6.65
N VAL A 20 1.54 -6.12 7.88
CA VAL A 20 2.33 -5.98 9.12
C VAL A 20 2.00 -7.15 10.08
N PRO A 21 2.77 -7.38 11.15
CA PRO A 21 2.41 -8.35 12.18
C PRO A 21 1.04 -8.04 12.80
N ALA A 22 0.29 -9.06 13.24
CA ALA A 22 -1.03 -8.86 13.85
C ALA A 22 -0.99 -8.03 15.14
N ASP A 23 0.14 -8.03 15.83
CA ASP A 23 0.44 -7.28 17.05
C ASP A 23 1.04 -5.89 16.78
N ALA A 24 1.05 -5.42 15.52
CA ALA A 24 1.48 -4.07 15.18
C ALA A 24 0.62 -3.00 15.90
N ASP A 25 1.26 -1.88 16.20
CA ASP A 25 0.62 -0.72 16.81
C ASP A 25 -0.58 -0.25 16.00
N GLU A 26 -1.66 0.10 16.70
CA GLU A 26 -2.85 0.64 16.04
C GLU A 26 -2.55 2.06 15.50
N PRO A 27 -2.92 2.38 14.25
CA PRO A 27 -2.70 3.69 13.68
C PRO A 27 -3.46 4.77 14.48
N PRO A 28 -2.82 5.92 14.78
CA PRO A 28 -3.48 6.99 15.51
C PRO A 28 -4.52 7.69 14.62
N PRO A 29 -5.54 8.35 15.20
CA PRO A 29 -6.56 9.08 14.43
C PRO A 29 -6.03 10.17 13.49
N GLY A 30 -4.80 10.66 13.73
CA GLY A 30 -4.14 11.66 12.88
C GLY A 30 -3.33 11.08 11.71
N LEU A 31 -3.18 9.75 11.62
CA LEU A 31 -2.52 9.11 10.48
C LEU A 31 -3.51 9.00 9.33
N ASN A 32 -3.44 9.98 8.44
CA ASN A 32 -4.30 10.07 7.28
C ASN A 32 -3.67 9.34 6.08
N GLY A 33 -4.44 8.42 5.49
CA GLY A 33 -4.09 7.74 4.25
C GLY A 33 -4.37 8.60 3.01
N ILE A 34 -4.58 7.92 1.89
CA ILE A 34 -5.04 8.53 0.63
C ILE A 34 -6.38 9.22 0.85
N GLU A 35 -6.55 10.40 0.23
CA GLU A 35 -7.77 11.22 0.34
C GLU A 35 -8.17 11.57 1.77
N TYR A 36 -7.19 11.62 2.68
CA TYR A 36 -7.41 11.83 4.12
C TYR A 36 -8.26 10.74 4.79
N ALA A 37 -8.41 9.58 4.14
CA ALA A 37 -9.13 8.46 4.71
C ALA A 37 -8.42 7.95 5.98
N PRO A 38 -9.17 7.61 7.04
CA PRO A 38 -8.60 6.95 8.20
C PRO A 38 -7.86 5.66 7.81
N VAL A 39 -6.76 5.39 8.50
CA VAL A 39 -6.03 4.12 8.38
C VAL A 39 -6.50 3.17 9.46
N ARG A 40 -6.72 1.90 9.11
CA ARG A 40 -7.16 0.84 10.04
C ARG A 40 -6.47 -0.48 9.75
N LEU A 41 -6.49 -1.38 10.72
CA LEU A 41 -5.93 -2.73 10.60
C LEU A 41 -7.04 -3.78 10.39
N VAL A 42 -6.87 -4.63 9.39
CA VAL A 42 -7.66 -5.85 9.19
C VAL A 42 -6.82 -7.05 9.58
N ARG A 43 -7.05 -7.58 10.78
CA ARG A 43 -6.30 -8.72 11.33
C ARG A 43 -6.80 -10.05 10.74
N VAL A 44 -5.85 -10.88 10.31
CA VAL A 44 -6.07 -12.20 9.70
C VAL A 44 -4.95 -13.13 10.18
N GLY A 45 -5.27 -14.03 11.11
CA GLY A 45 -4.25 -14.90 11.73
C GLY A 45 -3.16 -14.08 12.43
N GLU A 46 -1.91 -14.34 12.10
CA GLU A 46 -0.71 -13.71 12.70
C GLU A 46 -0.28 -12.43 11.97
N VAL A 47 -1.04 -11.98 10.97
CA VAL A 47 -0.77 -10.74 10.23
C VAL A 47 -1.95 -9.76 10.27
N ALA A 48 -1.69 -8.51 9.93
CA ALA A 48 -2.70 -7.49 9.69
C ALA A 48 -2.45 -6.78 8.36
N ALA A 49 -3.53 -6.54 7.60
CA ALA A 49 -3.48 -5.64 6.46
C ALA A 49 -3.73 -4.20 6.92
N VAL A 50 -2.87 -3.29 6.48
CA VAL A 50 -3.02 -1.85 6.68
C VAL A 50 -3.87 -1.30 5.54
N VAL A 51 -5.03 -0.72 5.86
CA VAL A 51 -6.01 -0.33 4.85
C VAL A 51 -6.68 1.02 5.12
N SER A 52 -7.29 1.57 4.07
CA SER A 52 -8.26 2.67 4.13
C SER A 52 -9.46 2.32 3.25
N ASP A 53 -10.64 2.82 3.62
CA ASP A 53 -11.84 2.73 2.81
C ASP A 53 -11.93 3.96 1.89
N LEU A 54 -12.09 3.73 0.60
CA LEU A 54 -12.22 4.76 -0.44
C LEU A 54 -13.56 4.62 -1.17
N THR A 55 -14.01 5.70 -1.78
CA THR A 55 -15.20 5.66 -2.66
C THR A 55 -14.77 5.29 -4.07
N ALA A 56 -15.49 4.37 -4.72
CA ALA A 56 -15.13 3.87 -6.05
C ALA A 56 -15.09 4.95 -7.13
N GLY A 57 -15.79 6.06 -6.96
CA GLY A 57 -16.03 7.08 -7.99
C GLY A 57 -14.80 7.63 -8.75
N GLU A 58 -13.62 7.76 -8.14
CA GLU A 58 -12.36 8.18 -8.82
C GLU A 58 -11.50 6.99 -9.30
N TYR A 59 -11.87 5.76 -8.92
CA TYR A 59 -11.06 4.55 -9.10
C TYR A 59 -11.70 3.51 -10.04
N MET A 60 -12.78 3.89 -10.73
CA MET A 60 -13.41 3.07 -11.77
C MET A 60 -12.60 3.12 -13.07
N ASP A 61 -12.51 2.00 -13.78
CA ASP A 61 -11.67 1.78 -14.98
C ASP A 61 -11.60 2.99 -15.93
N ASP A 62 -12.73 3.53 -16.38
CA ASP A 62 -12.77 4.63 -17.37
C ASP A 62 -12.11 5.93 -16.88
N LYS A 63 -12.13 6.18 -15.56
CA LYS A 63 -11.50 7.37 -14.95
C LYS A 63 -10.10 7.07 -14.46
N LEU A 64 -9.85 5.85 -13.99
CA LEU A 64 -8.58 5.46 -13.43
C LEU A 64 -7.47 5.60 -14.48
N ASP A 65 -7.69 5.17 -15.72
CA ASP A 65 -6.69 5.31 -16.79
C ASP A 65 -6.34 6.77 -17.08
N ALA A 66 -7.34 7.66 -17.07
CA ALA A 66 -7.13 9.09 -17.23
C ALA A 66 -6.34 9.68 -16.05
N HIS A 67 -6.68 9.28 -14.82
CA HIS A 67 -6.00 9.71 -13.61
C HIS A 67 -4.57 9.20 -13.50
N LEU A 68 -4.29 7.96 -13.92
CA LEU A 68 -2.95 7.39 -13.94
C LEU A 68 -2.00 8.10 -14.92
N SER A 69 -2.56 8.77 -15.93
CA SER A 69 -1.81 9.64 -16.84
C SER A 69 -1.51 11.03 -16.25
N ASP A 70 -2.16 11.41 -15.16
CA ASP A 70 -1.91 12.66 -14.42
C ASP A 70 -0.91 12.42 -13.27
N LEU A 71 0.35 12.76 -13.51
CA LEU A 71 1.42 12.61 -12.53
C LEU A 71 1.20 13.42 -11.24
N SER A 72 0.43 14.51 -11.28
CA SER A 72 0.12 15.30 -10.08
C SER A 72 -0.88 14.54 -9.20
N TRP A 73 -1.91 13.97 -9.83
CA TRP A 73 -2.91 13.14 -9.16
C TRP A 73 -2.29 11.87 -8.57
N VAL A 74 -1.40 11.20 -9.32
CA VAL A 74 -0.64 10.02 -8.86
C VAL A 74 0.33 10.40 -7.76
N GLY A 75 1.08 11.49 -7.93
CA GLY A 75 2.09 11.95 -6.98
C GLY A 75 1.50 12.27 -5.60
N ALA A 76 0.36 12.95 -5.55
CA ALA A 76 -0.32 13.24 -4.28
C ALA A 76 -0.71 11.96 -3.52
N ARG A 77 -1.14 10.92 -4.26
CA ARG A 77 -1.52 9.62 -3.69
C ARG A 77 -0.31 8.80 -3.28
N GLY A 78 0.77 8.86 -4.06
CA GLY A 78 2.06 8.30 -3.70
C GLY A 78 2.58 8.85 -2.38
N VAL A 79 2.61 10.17 -2.21
CA VAL A 79 3.03 10.82 -0.94
C VAL A 79 2.16 10.39 0.24
N ALA A 80 0.85 10.28 0.04
CA ALA A 80 -0.05 9.81 1.09
C ALA A 80 0.18 8.33 1.44
N HIS A 81 0.45 7.49 0.44
CA HIS A 81 0.78 6.08 0.63
C HIS A 81 2.07 5.90 1.41
N GLU A 82 3.16 6.58 1.00
CA GLU A 82 4.45 6.52 1.68
C GLU A 82 4.36 6.99 3.13
N ARG A 83 3.60 8.06 3.42
CA ARG A 83 3.39 8.53 4.80
C ARG A 83 2.81 7.44 5.71
N VAL A 84 1.92 6.60 5.20
CA VAL A 84 1.37 5.47 5.97
C VAL A 84 2.46 4.42 6.17
N LEU A 85 3.20 4.06 5.13
CA LEU A 85 4.29 3.09 5.21
C LEU A 85 5.38 3.53 6.19
N ASP A 86 5.84 4.78 6.10
CA ASP A 86 6.85 5.38 6.98
C ASP A 86 6.46 5.22 8.45
N TRP A 87 5.19 5.49 8.79
CA TRP A 87 4.71 5.32 10.15
C TRP A 87 4.85 3.87 10.64
N PHE A 88 4.49 2.88 9.83
CA PHE A 88 4.66 1.47 10.23
C PHE A 88 6.12 1.01 10.22
N LEU A 89 6.93 1.47 9.27
CA LEU A 89 8.35 1.11 9.12
C LEU A 89 9.20 1.54 10.31
N GLU A 90 8.87 2.68 10.93
CA GLU A 90 9.51 3.13 12.17
C GLU A 90 9.23 2.22 13.38
N ARG A 91 8.20 1.36 13.30
CA ARG A 91 7.63 0.61 14.43
C ARG A 91 7.77 -0.90 14.30
N GLY A 92 8.10 -1.43 13.12
CA GLY A 92 8.25 -2.86 12.93
C GLY A 92 8.49 -3.28 11.49
N PRO A 93 8.55 -4.60 11.23
CA PRO A 93 8.65 -5.12 9.87
C PRO A 93 7.38 -4.82 9.08
N VAL A 94 7.55 -4.46 7.81
CA VAL A 94 6.45 -4.12 6.90
C VAL A 94 6.70 -4.81 5.56
N ILE A 95 5.66 -5.39 4.97
CA ILE A 95 5.65 -5.80 3.56
C ILE A 95 4.81 -4.77 2.81
N PRO A 96 5.42 -3.81 2.10
CA PRO A 96 4.68 -2.80 1.34
C PRO A 96 4.02 -3.44 0.12
N LEU A 97 2.81 -2.97 -0.21
CA LEU A 97 2.13 -3.30 -1.46
C LEU A 97 2.30 -2.16 -2.47
N SER A 98 2.19 -2.50 -3.74
CA SER A 98 2.22 -1.51 -4.82
C SER A 98 1.12 -0.47 -4.67
N LEU A 99 1.42 0.76 -5.10
CA LEU A 99 0.44 1.83 -5.23
C LEU A 99 -0.77 1.34 -6.06
N PHE A 100 -1.98 1.72 -5.64
CA PHE A 100 -3.26 1.29 -6.23
C PHE A 100 -3.61 -0.19 -6.05
N SER A 101 -3.15 -0.83 -4.97
CA SER A 101 -3.66 -2.14 -4.54
C SER A 101 -5.09 -2.02 -3.98
N LEU A 102 -6.07 -1.97 -4.88
CA LEU A 102 -7.49 -1.76 -4.58
C LEU A 102 -8.28 -3.07 -4.61
N HIS A 103 -9.15 -3.27 -3.61
CA HIS A 103 -9.95 -4.48 -3.43
C HIS A 103 -11.42 -4.15 -3.16
N ARG A 104 -12.31 -5.09 -3.52
CA ARG A 104 -13.73 -4.99 -3.20
C ARG A 104 -14.00 -5.47 -1.79
N GLY A 105 -14.38 -4.54 -0.91
CA GLY A 105 -14.79 -4.86 0.45
C GLY A 105 -13.68 -5.51 1.30
N GLU A 106 -13.94 -5.57 2.60
CA GLU A 106 -13.00 -6.15 3.56
C GLU A 106 -12.93 -7.68 3.45
N ASP A 107 -14.02 -8.34 3.06
CA ASP A 107 -14.07 -9.81 3.01
C ASP A 107 -13.06 -10.38 1.99
N LEU A 108 -12.88 -9.72 0.85
CA LEU A 108 -11.91 -10.14 -0.16
C LEU A 108 -10.46 -10.00 0.33
N VAL A 109 -10.21 -9.03 1.22
CA VAL A 109 -8.91 -8.85 1.90
C VAL A 109 -8.67 -10.06 2.81
N ARG A 110 -9.66 -10.42 3.64
CA ARG A 110 -9.57 -11.57 4.54
C ARG A 110 -9.39 -12.89 3.77
N GLU A 111 -10.18 -13.11 2.72
CA GLU A 111 -10.11 -14.30 1.87
C GLU A 111 -8.76 -14.44 1.16
N ARG A 112 -8.16 -13.35 0.70
CA ARG A 112 -6.83 -13.38 0.06
C ARG A 112 -5.70 -13.60 1.05
N PHE A 113 -5.78 -13.01 2.24
CA PHE A 113 -4.70 -13.10 3.22
C PHE A 113 -4.75 -14.37 4.07
N ALA A 114 -5.92 -14.95 4.30
CA ALA A 114 -6.04 -16.13 5.15
C ALA A 114 -5.19 -17.33 4.69
N PRO A 115 -5.17 -17.71 3.40
CA PRO A 115 -4.32 -18.81 2.92
C PRO A 115 -2.82 -18.51 3.03
N GLU A 116 -2.45 -17.22 3.03
CA GLU A 116 -1.06 -16.76 2.94
C GLU A 116 -0.50 -16.28 4.28
N SER A 117 -1.33 -16.22 5.32
CA SER A 117 -0.99 -15.61 6.61
C SER A 117 0.30 -16.18 7.21
N GLU A 118 0.49 -17.50 7.20
CA GLU A 118 1.68 -18.14 7.78
C GLU A 118 2.96 -17.79 7.01
N ARG A 119 2.87 -17.77 5.68
CA ARG A 119 3.97 -17.41 4.79
C ARG A 119 4.34 -15.93 4.96
N LEU A 120 3.36 -15.04 5.03
CA LEU A 120 3.57 -13.60 5.26
C LEU A 120 4.15 -13.34 6.64
N SER A 121 3.67 -14.02 7.67
CA SER A 121 4.24 -13.94 9.02
C SER A 121 5.71 -14.36 9.02
N SER A 122 6.02 -15.49 8.38
CA SER A 122 7.40 -15.97 8.26
C SER A 122 8.29 -14.94 7.54
N LEU A 123 7.78 -14.31 6.47
CA LEU A 123 8.51 -13.25 5.77
C LEU A 123 8.74 -12.03 6.66
N LEU A 124 7.72 -11.57 7.39
CA LEU A 124 7.85 -10.46 8.35
C LEU A 124 8.90 -10.76 9.42
N ASP A 125 8.97 -11.99 9.93
CA ASP A 125 9.99 -12.40 10.89
C ASP A 125 11.41 -12.31 10.31
N THR A 126 11.60 -12.63 9.03
CA THR A 126 12.91 -12.44 8.38
C THR A 126 13.31 -10.97 8.27
N LEU A 127 12.34 -10.05 8.22
CA LEU A 127 12.55 -8.61 8.11
C LEU A 127 12.76 -7.92 9.47
N ARG A 128 12.47 -8.58 10.59
CA ARG A 128 12.62 -7.98 11.93
C ARG A 128 14.05 -7.49 12.16
N GLY A 129 14.16 -6.24 12.63
CA GLY A 129 15.44 -5.60 12.92
C GLY A 129 16.30 -5.29 11.69
N ARG A 130 15.72 -5.33 10.47
CA ARG A 130 16.38 -4.97 9.21
C ARG A 130 15.82 -3.67 8.65
N THR A 131 16.62 -3.03 7.82
CA THR A 131 16.24 -1.81 7.09
C THR A 131 16.70 -1.94 5.64
N GLU A 132 15.85 -1.50 4.71
CA GLU A 132 16.20 -1.42 3.28
C GLU A 132 16.96 -0.12 2.99
N TRP A 133 18.00 -0.21 2.15
CA TRP A 133 18.79 0.93 1.72
C TRP A 133 18.89 0.97 0.20
N GLY A 134 18.39 2.04 -0.41
CA GLY A 134 18.60 2.36 -1.82
C GLY A 134 19.76 3.32 -2.01
N ILE A 135 20.87 2.86 -2.60
CA ILE A 135 22.02 3.72 -2.92
C ILE A 135 21.98 4.06 -4.41
N LYS A 136 21.94 5.35 -4.75
CA LYS A 136 22.08 5.85 -6.11
C LYS A 136 23.41 6.56 -6.24
N LEU A 137 24.22 6.14 -7.22
CA LEU A 137 25.51 6.76 -7.54
C LEU A 137 25.42 7.41 -8.91
N TRP A 138 25.78 8.69 -8.96
CA TRP A 138 25.91 9.43 -10.20
C TRP A 138 27.39 9.72 -10.45
N ARG A 139 27.81 9.61 -11.71
CA ARG A 139 29.17 9.94 -12.15
C ARG A 139 29.11 10.98 -13.26
N ARG A 140 30.12 11.85 -13.33
CA ARG A 140 30.31 12.81 -14.42
C ARG A 140 31.38 12.26 -15.37
N ASP A 141 30.92 11.70 -16.48
CA ASP A 141 31.79 10.98 -17.43
C ASP A 141 32.82 11.89 -18.10
N GLU A 142 32.51 13.17 -18.24
CA GLU A 142 33.34 14.16 -18.94
C GLU A 142 34.65 14.49 -18.19
N GLU A 143 34.71 14.26 -16.88
CA GLU A 143 35.83 14.60 -16.01
C GLU A 143 36.84 13.44 -15.84
N LEU A 144 36.56 12.27 -16.43
CA LEU A 144 37.35 11.05 -16.28
C LEU A 144 38.28 10.77 -17.48
N ARG A 145 38.69 11.79 -18.23
CA ARG A 145 39.73 11.61 -19.26
C ARG A 145 41.04 11.23 -18.57
N VAL A 146 41.34 9.93 -18.56
CA VAL A 146 42.62 9.38 -18.15
C VAL A 146 43.67 9.90 -19.13
N ASN A 147 44.65 10.63 -18.61
CA ASN A 147 45.89 10.95 -19.32
C ASN A 147 46.72 9.69 -19.53
#